data_AF-A0A5N8HGR6-F1
#
_entry.id   AF-A0A5N8HGR6-F1
#
_cell.length_a   1.000
_cell.length_b   1.000
_cell.length_c   1.000
_cell.angle_alpha   90.00
_cell.angle_beta   90.00
_cell.angle_gamma   90.00
#
_symmetry.space_group_name_H-M   'P 1'
#
loop_
_entity.id
_entity.type
_entity.pdbx_description
1 polymer ?
#
loop_
_entity_poly.entity_id
_entity_poly.type
_entity_poly.pdbx_seq_one_letter_code
_entity_poly.pdbx_strand_id
1 'polypeptide(L)' 'MRRAFITGVFFLSEVEFSHEYWMRHALTLAKRAWDEREVPVGAVLVHNNRVIGEGWNR' A
#
# COMPACT_ATOMS: atom_id res chain seq x y z
N MET A 1 10.63 -17.72 -19.63
CA MET A 1 9.33 -18.13 -20.24
C MET A 1 8.46 -16.88 -20.29
N ARG A 2 8.22 -16.36 -21.49
CA ARG A 2 7.64 -15.02 -21.72
C ARG A 2 6.11 -15.07 -21.64
N ARG A 3 5.50 -14.17 -20.87
CA ARG A 3 4.14 -13.65 -21.12
C ARG A 3 4.19 -12.14 -20.86
N ALA A 4 4.24 -11.37 -21.95
CA ALA A 4 3.17 -10.45 -22.39
C ALA A 4 3.41 -9.05 -21.79
N PHE A 5 4.03 -8.09 -22.49
CA PHE A 5 3.42 -7.30 -23.58
C PHE A 5 1.90 -7.22 -23.44
N ILE A 6 1.41 -6.26 -22.65
CA ILE A 6 0.14 -5.50 -22.80
C ILE A 6 0.14 -4.44 -21.67
N THR A 7 0.14 -3.17 -22.08
CA THR A 7 -0.15 -1.94 -21.28
C THR A 7 0.82 -1.58 -20.14
N GLY A 8 1.61 -0.52 -20.35
CA GLY A 8 2.70 -0.03 -19.49
C GLY A 8 2.32 0.53 -18.11
N VAL A 9 1.21 0.09 -17.51
CA VAL A 9 0.73 0.55 -16.20
C VAL A 9 0.82 -0.55 -15.12
N PHE A 10 0.96 -1.83 -15.49
CA PHE A 10 0.79 -2.93 -14.53
C PHE A 10 2.07 -3.44 -13.84
N PHE A 11 3.27 -3.01 -14.25
CA PHE A 11 4.53 -3.63 -13.80
C PHE A 11 5.33 -2.82 -12.76
N LEU A 12 4.86 -1.65 -12.34
CA LEU A 12 5.61 -0.80 -11.39
C LEU A 12 5.45 -1.24 -9.92
N SER A 13 4.42 -2.03 -9.59
CA SER A 13 4.04 -2.32 -8.21
C SER A 13 4.62 -3.63 -7.64
N GLU A 14 5.70 -4.20 -8.18
CA GLU A 14 6.27 -5.44 -7.62
C GLU A 14 7.64 -5.30 -6.96
N VAL A 15 8.23 -4.10 -6.96
CA VAL A 15 9.50 -3.88 -6.26
C VAL A 15 9.25 -3.87 -4.75
N GLU A 16 9.77 -4.89 -4.07
CA GLU A 16 9.70 -5.00 -2.61
C GLU A 16 10.32 -3.76 -1.95
N PHE A 17 9.65 -3.24 -0.93
CA PHE A 17 10.02 -2.02 -0.20
C PHE A 17 9.98 -0.70 -0.99
N SER A 18 9.46 -0.69 -2.22
CA SER A 18 9.19 0.56 -2.94
C SER A 18 8.12 1.41 -2.24
N HIS A 19 8.00 2.68 -2.63
CA HIS A 19 6.92 3.53 -2.12
C HIS A 19 5.54 2.96 -2.48
N GLU A 20 5.36 2.42 -3.69
CA GLU A 20 4.13 1.78 -4.14
C GLU A 20 3.82 0.49 -3.35
N TYR A 21 4.85 -0.23 -2.89
CA TYR A 21 4.68 -1.34 -1.95
C TYR A 21 4.07 -0.89 -0.63
N TRP A 22 4.66 0.10 0.02
CA TRP A 22 4.15 0.60 1.29
C TRP A 22 2.82 1.34 1.14
N MET A 23 2.59 2.02 0.00
CA MET A 23 1.33 2.70 -0.26
C MET A 23 0.16 1.71 -0.41
N ARG A 24 0.38 0.55 -1.05
CA ARG A 24 -0.65 -0.51 -1.08
C ARG A 24 -1.00 -0.99 0.32
N HIS A 25 -0.01 -1.14 1.20
CA HIS A 25 -0.24 -1.47 2.60
C HIS A 25 -1.07 -0.39 3.31
N ALA A 26 -0.72 0.89 3.16
CA ALA A 26 -1.48 2.02 3.70
C ALA A 26 -2.92 2.08 3.18
N LEU A 27 -3.15 1.74 1.90
CA LEU A 27 -4.50 1.64 1.32
C LEU A 27 -5.34 0.51 1.96
N THR A 28 -4.72 -0.58 2.42
CA THR A 28 -5.46 -1.59 3.20
C THR A 28 -5.92 -1.06 4.56
N LEU A 29 -5.15 -0.16 5.18
CA LEU A 29 -5.52 0.51 6.43
C LEU A 29 -6.61 1.56 6.20
N ALA A 30 -6.54 2.31 5.09
CA ALA A 30 -7.60 3.23 4.68
C ALA A 30 -8.94 2.51 4.47
N LYS A 31 -8.92 1.27 3.95
CA LYS A 31 -10.11 0.43 3.86
C LYS A 31 -10.70 0.09 5.24
N ARG A 32 -9.88 -0.11 6.27
CA ARG A 32 -10.37 -0.32 7.65
C ARG A 32 -11.10 0.91 8.18
N ALA A 33 -10.54 2.11 8.00
CA ALA A 33 -11.23 3.35 8.33
C ALA A 33 -12.58 3.46 7.60
N TRP A 34 -12.63 3.12 6.31
CA TRP A 34 -13.89 3.08 5.56
C TRP A 34 -14.92 2.13 6.18
N ASP A 35 -14.49 0.91 6.54
CA ASP A 35 -15.36 -0.11 7.15
C ASP A 35 -15.90 0.35 8.53
N GLU A 36 -15.12 1.19 9.23
CA GLU A 36 -15.50 1.87 10.48
C GLU A 36 -16.35 3.15 10.26
N ARG A 37 -16.67 3.50 9.01
CA ARG A 37 -17.39 4.72 8.59
C ARG A 37 -16.63 6.03 8.83
N GLU A 38 -15.32 5.94 8.88
CA GLU A 38 -14.41 7.07 9.00
C GLU A 38 -13.93 7.56 7.63
N VAL A 39 -13.33 8.76 7.61
CA VAL A 39 -12.65 9.25 6.41
C VAL A 39 -11.52 8.25 6.06
N PRO A 40 -11.44 7.72 4.83
CA PRO A 40 -10.59 6.58 4.49
C PRO A 40 -9.12 7.00 4.34
N VAL A 41 -8.45 7.24 5.46
CA VAL A 41 -7.04 7.57 5.56
C VAL A 41 -6.32 6.46 6.34
N GLY A 42 -5.23 5.95 5.77
CA GLY A 42 -4.35 4.97 6.39
C GLY A 42 -2.90 5.41 6.27
N ALA A 43 -2.09 5.06 7.27
CA ALA A 43 -0.68 5.43 7.34
C ALA A 43 0.18 4.28 7.88
N VAL A 44 1.38 4.16 7.34
CA VAL A 44 2.41 3.20 7.80
C VAL A 44 3.72 3.94 8.00
N LEU A 45 4.38 3.70 9.14
CA LEU A 45 5.71 4.19 9.44
C LEU A 45 6.71 3.04 9.31
N VAL A 46 7.74 3.25 8.49
CA VAL A 46 8.73 2.23 8.13
C VAL A 46 10.13 2.72 8.47
N HIS A 47 10.94 1.85 9.08
CA HIS A 47 12.36 2.09 9.32
C HIS A 47 13.15 0.80 9.03
N ASN A 48 14.22 0.89 8.24
CA ASN A 48 15.03 -0.26 7.79
C ASN A 48 14.18 -1.41 7.22
N ASN A 49 13.28 -1.08 6.27
CA ASN A 49 12.36 -2.02 5.61
C ASN A 49 11.44 -2.80 6.58
N ARG A 50 11.24 -2.29 7.80
CA ARG A 50 10.35 -2.87 8.81
C ARG A 50 9.30 -1.86 9.22
N VAL A 51 8.05 -2.32 9.32
CA VAL A 51 6.96 -1.54 9.90
C VAL A 51 7.25 -1.32 11.39
N ILE A 52 7.23 -0.06 11.81
CA ILE A 52 7.37 0.35 13.21
C ILE A 52 6.12 1.05 13.75
N GLY A 53 5.12 1.31 12.90
CA GLY A 53 3.83 1.85 13.30
C GLY A 53 2.81 1.80 12.18
N GLU A 54 1.54 1.67 12.55
CA GLU A 54 0.38 1.66 11.64
C GLU A 54 -0.74 2.47 12.25
N GLY A 55 -1.52 3.15 11.41
CA GLY A 55 -2.69 3.89 11.85
C GLY A 55 -3.71 4.09 10.73
N TRP A 56 -4.95 4.34 11.13
CA TRP A 56 -6.04 4.76 10.26
C TRP A 56 -6.93 5.75 11.03
N ASN A 57 -7.73 6.52 10.30
CA ASN A 57 -8.67 7.48 10.92
C ASN A 57 -9.70 6.75 11.81
N ARG A 58 -10.09 7.38 12.92
CA ARG A 58 -11.06 6.91 13.92
C ARG A 58 -11.94 8.07 14.39
#